data_AF-A0A1V8U5B0-F1
#
_entry.id   AF-A0A1V8U5B0-F1
#
_cell.length_a   1.000
_cell.length_b   1.000
_cell.length_c   1.000
_cell.angle_alpha   90.00
_cell.angle_beta   90.00
_cell.angle_gamma   90.00
#
_symmetry.space_group_name_H-M   'P 1'
#
loop_
_entity.id
_entity.type
_entity.pdbx_description
1 polymer ?
#
loop_
_entity_poly.entity_id
_entity_poly.type
_entity_poly.pdbx_seq_one_letter_code
_entity_poly.pdbx_strand_id
1 'polypeptide(L)'
;MSDPSLYTYESPLVGWEGGKPLSDEPIKEGPDAKSLPNPSPTRPSEAYHTFTSPISNDTRGGFDIHIYYVSPVLSELQFARELHTRIRREFPELRIYRMFDEPVGPHPVGMFEVNVFDPKQFGAFVGWLVVNRGPLSAL
;
A
#
# COMPACT_ATOMS: atom_id res chain seq x y z
N MET A 1 12.54 11.49 10.30
CA MET A 1 13.14 10.34 9.61
C MET A 1 14.35 9.89 10.41
N SER A 2 14.42 8.62 10.78
CA SER A 2 15.61 8.02 11.39
C SER A 2 16.74 7.93 10.34
N ASP A 3 17.97 8.29 10.71
CA ASP A 3 19.13 8.19 9.83
C ASP A 3 19.42 6.70 9.53
N PRO A 4 19.34 6.25 8.25
CA PRO A 4 19.55 4.86 7.88
C PRO A 4 20.97 4.35 8.18
N SER A 5 21.96 5.24 8.30
CA SER A 5 23.34 4.88 8.63
C SER A 5 23.53 4.44 10.09
N LEU A 6 22.55 4.69 10.96
CA LEU A 6 22.59 4.34 12.38
C LEU A 6 22.15 2.90 12.69
N TYR A 7 21.70 2.13 11.69
CA TYR A 7 21.22 0.76 11.88
C TYR A 7 21.98 -0.20 10.97
N THR A 8 22.22 -1.41 11.49
CA THR A 8 22.69 -2.53 10.68
C THR A 8 21.49 -3.34 10.22
N TYR A 9 21.54 -3.81 8.98
CA TYR A 9 20.52 -4.66 8.38
C TYR A 9 21.21 -5.88 7.79
N GLU A 10 20.51 -7.01 7.81
CA GLU A 10 20.99 -8.22 7.16
C GLU A 10 20.93 -8.06 5.63
N SER A 11 21.68 -8.92 4.92
CA SER A 11 21.58 -8.96 3.47
C SER A 11 20.15 -9.30 3.03
N PRO A 12 19.57 -8.61 2.04
CA PRO A 12 18.29 -9.03 1.44
C PRO A 12 18.34 -10.42 0.80
N LEU A 13 19.53 -10.98 0.60
CA LEU A 13 19.75 -12.33 0.09
C LEU A 13 19.77 -13.39 1.18
N VAL A 14 19.49 -13.05 2.45
CA VAL A 14 19.36 -14.06 3.52
C VAL A 14 18.33 -15.12 3.13
N GLY A 15 18.76 -16.38 3.07
CA GLY A 15 17.96 -17.52 2.61
C GLY A 15 18.00 -17.79 1.10
N TRP A 16 18.77 -17.00 0.34
CA TRP A 16 18.90 -17.06 -1.13
C TRP A 16 20.36 -17.18 -1.62
N GLU A 17 21.34 -17.30 -0.72
CA GLU A 17 22.77 -17.19 -1.02
C GLU A 17 23.34 -18.32 -1.90
N GLY A 18 22.68 -19.48 -1.94
CA GLY A 18 23.11 -20.66 -2.71
C GLY A 18 22.55 -20.75 -4.13
N GLY A 19 21.87 -19.71 -4.62
CA GLY A 19 21.26 -19.68 -5.95
C GLY A 19 22.29 -19.79 -7.08
N LYS A 20 21.86 -20.35 -8.23
CA LYS A 20 22.65 -20.24 -9.47
C LYS A 20 22.76 -18.75 -9.86
N PRO A 21 23.90 -18.30 -10.40
CA PRO A 21 24.04 -16.94 -10.91
C PRO A 21 22.94 -16.61 -11.93
N LEU A 22 22.35 -15.43 -11.81
CA LEU A 22 21.41 -14.89 -12.78
C LEU A 22 22.16 -14.20 -13.93
N SER A 23 21.53 -14.14 -15.10
CA SER A 23 22.11 -13.49 -16.28
C SER A 23 21.72 -12.01 -16.31
N ASP A 24 22.70 -11.15 -16.60
CA ASP A 24 22.49 -9.71 -16.82
C ASP A 24 22.12 -9.37 -18.28
N GLU A 25 22.18 -10.35 -19.19
CA GLU A 25 21.75 -10.16 -20.58
C GLU A 25 20.22 -10.11 -20.70
N PRO A 26 19.63 -9.02 -21.24
CA PRO A 26 18.19 -8.90 -21.38
C PRO A 26 17.59 -9.85 -22.43
N ILE A 27 16.33 -10.22 -22.22
CA ILE A 27 15.50 -10.92 -23.22
C ILE A 27 15.36 -10.02 -24.46
N LYS A 28 15.64 -10.55 -25.65
CA LYS A 28 15.72 -9.74 -26.88
C LYS A 28 14.37 -9.52 -27.56
N GLU A 29 13.45 -10.46 -27.46
CA GLU A 29 12.22 -10.50 -28.25
C GLU A 29 11.03 -11.01 -27.42
N GLY A 30 9.81 -10.76 -27.91
CA GLY A 30 8.58 -11.21 -27.26
C GLY A 30 8.03 -10.24 -26.19
N PRO A 31 7.00 -10.67 -25.44
CA PRO A 31 6.31 -9.82 -24.46
C PRO A 31 7.21 -9.37 -23.30
N ASP A 32 8.25 -10.15 -23.00
CA ASP A 32 9.20 -9.87 -21.90
C ASP A 32 10.49 -9.19 -22.38
N ALA A 33 10.54 -8.72 -23.62
CA ALA A 33 11.73 -8.08 -24.18
C ALA A 33 12.22 -6.91 -23.29
N LYS A 34 13.54 -6.78 -23.18
CA LYS A 34 14.29 -5.84 -22.32
C LYS A 34 14.29 -6.17 -20.82
N SER A 35 13.52 -7.14 -20.34
CA SER A 35 13.63 -7.64 -18.96
C SER A 35 14.79 -8.63 -18.82
N LEU A 36 15.23 -8.88 -17.58
CA LEU A 36 16.21 -9.91 -17.28
C LEU A 36 15.53 -11.29 -17.18
N PRO A 37 16.16 -12.36 -17.71
CA PRO A 37 15.63 -13.71 -17.56
C PRO A 37 15.68 -14.14 -16.10
N ASN A 38 14.50 -14.33 -15.50
CA ASN A 38 14.37 -14.88 -14.15
C ASN A 38 14.11 -16.40 -14.21
N PRO A 39 14.48 -17.16 -13.16
CA PRO A 39 14.10 -18.56 -13.05
C PRO A 39 12.57 -18.71 -13.11
N SER A 40 12.09 -19.75 -13.79
CA SER A 40 10.65 -20.04 -13.78
C SER A 40 10.17 -20.29 -12.35
N PRO A 41 9.11 -19.60 -11.89
CA PRO A 41 8.62 -19.77 -10.54
C PRO A 41 8.04 -21.17 -10.36
N THR A 42 8.43 -21.87 -9.29
CA THR A 42 7.79 -23.13 -8.88
C THR A 42 6.55 -22.87 -8.01
N ARG A 43 6.56 -21.75 -7.28
CA ARG A 43 5.44 -21.20 -6.51
C ARG A 43 5.58 -19.66 -6.40
N PRO A 44 4.48 -18.91 -6.24
CA PRO A 44 4.56 -17.48 -5.94
C PRO A 44 5.19 -17.23 -4.55
N SER A 45 5.64 -16.00 -4.32
CA SER A 45 6.08 -15.57 -2.99
C SER A 45 4.91 -15.61 -2.00
N GLU A 46 5.17 -15.99 -0.75
CA GLU A 46 4.17 -15.93 0.34
C GLU A 46 3.66 -14.50 0.58
N ALA A 47 4.42 -13.48 0.15
CA ALA A 47 4.01 -12.08 0.19
C ALA A 47 2.76 -11.76 -0.64
N TYR A 48 2.33 -12.66 -1.55
CA TYR A 48 1.04 -12.53 -2.24
C TYR A 48 -0.16 -12.91 -1.37
N HIS A 49 0.06 -13.56 -0.23
CA HIS A 49 -0.98 -14.11 0.63
C HIS A 49 -1.02 -13.43 2.00
N THR A 50 0.13 -13.08 2.56
CA THR A 50 0.26 -12.42 3.87
C THR A 50 1.27 -11.30 3.80
N PHE A 51 1.08 -10.24 4.58
CA PHE A 51 2.13 -9.23 4.72
C PHE A 51 3.37 -9.83 5.38
N THR A 52 4.54 -9.53 4.81
CA THR A 52 5.82 -9.98 5.36
C THR A 52 6.07 -9.32 6.71
N SER A 53 6.57 -10.09 7.69
CA SER A 53 7.03 -9.57 8.97
C SER A 53 8.01 -8.39 8.77
N PRO A 54 7.92 -7.32 9.59
CA PRO A 54 7.17 -7.20 10.84
C PRO A 54 5.74 -6.64 10.68
N ILE A 55 5.20 -6.55 9.46
CA ILE A 55 3.86 -6.03 9.25
C ILE A 55 2.83 -6.98 9.87
N SER A 56 1.90 -6.42 10.64
CA SER A 56 0.87 -7.19 11.30
C SER A 56 -0.09 -7.83 10.28
N ASN A 57 -0.49 -9.06 10.55
CA ASN A 57 -1.60 -9.73 9.87
C ASN A 57 -2.74 -10.01 10.87
N ASP A 58 -2.72 -9.36 12.04
CA ASP A 58 -3.75 -9.50 13.08
C ASP A 58 -5.00 -8.65 12.77
N THR A 59 -5.95 -8.66 13.70
CA THR A 59 -7.21 -7.92 13.55
C THR A 59 -7.06 -6.40 13.53
N ARG A 60 -5.87 -5.81 13.76
CA ARG A 60 -5.64 -4.37 13.59
C ARG A 60 -5.51 -3.97 12.12
N GLY A 61 -5.12 -4.92 11.27
CA GLY A 61 -4.75 -4.66 9.87
C GLY A 61 -3.24 -4.47 9.73
N GLY A 62 -2.75 -4.61 8.50
CA GLY A 62 -1.35 -4.40 8.18
C GLY A 62 -1.02 -2.94 7.88
N PHE A 63 -1.99 -2.21 7.32
CA PHE A 63 -1.86 -0.78 7.03
C PHE A 63 -3.15 -0.03 7.33
N ASP A 64 -3.00 1.18 7.82
CA ASP A 64 -4.00 2.21 8.01
C ASP A 64 -3.78 3.32 6.97
N ILE A 65 -4.73 3.52 6.07
CA ILE A 65 -4.62 4.53 5.01
C ILE A 65 -5.44 5.74 5.46
N HIS A 66 -4.76 6.86 5.65
CA HIS A 66 -5.34 8.10 6.15
C HIS A 66 -5.55 9.07 4.98
N ILE A 67 -6.82 9.33 4.62
CA ILE A 67 -7.17 10.27 3.56
C ILE A 67 -7.47 11.63 4.19
N TYR A 68 -6.71 12.65 3.81
CA TYR A 68 -6.76 13.99 4.38
C TYR A 68 -7.49 14.99 3.48
N TYR A 69 -8.19 15.93 4.11
CA TYR A 69 -8.88 17.04 3.46
C TYR A 69 -8.88 18.28 4.37
N VAL A 70 -8.94 19.48 3.77
CA VAL A 70 -9.03 20.74 4.51
C VAL A 70 -10.50 21.13 4.66
N SER A 71 -11.12 20.82 5.80
CA SER A 71 -12.57 20.99 6.05
C SER A 71 -13.12 22.40 5.73
N PRO A 72 -12.41 23.51 6.00
CA PRO A 72 -12.88 24.84 5.58
C PRO A 72 -13.00 25.05 4.05
N VAL A 73 -12.31 24.23 3.25
CA VAL A 73 -12.42 24.24 1.78
C VAL A 73 -13.61 23.36 1.39
N LEU A 74 -14.77 23.96 1.18
CA LEU A 74 -16.04 23.26 0.95
C LEU A 74 -15.98 22.24 -0.21
N SER A 75 -15.22 22.53 -1.27
CA SER A 75 -15.04 21.60 -2.39
C SER A 75 -14.26 20.34 -2.01
N GLU A 76 -13.21 20.47 -1.17
CA GLU A 76 -12.48 19.31 -0.66
C GLU A 76 -13.31 18.50 0.32
N LEU A 77 -14.03 19.17 1.23
CA LEU A 77 -14.91 18.50 2.19
C LEU A 77 -16.01 17.70 1.47
N GLN A 78 -16.64 18.30 0.45
CA GLN A 78 -17.64 17.62 -0.36
C GLN A 78 -17.04 16.41 -1.10
N PHE A 79 -15.87 16.59 -1.74
CA PHE A 79 -15.18 15.51 -2.43
C PHE A 79 -14.80 14.37 -1.47
N ALA A 80 -14.31 14.69 -0.27
CA ALA A 80 -13.96 13.71 0.75
C ALA A 80 -15.17 12.88 1.21
N ARG A 81 -16.34 13.52 1.36
CA ARG A 81 -17.60 12.83 1.71
C ARG A 81 -18.07 11.89 0.61
N GLU A 82 -17.95 12.32 -0.65
CA GLU A 82 -18.29 11.50 -1.81
C GLU A 82 -17.33 10.31 -1.95
N LEU A 83 -16.04 10.55 -1.79
CA LEU A 83 -15.01 9.50 -1.81
C LEU A 83 -15.23 8.50 -0.68
N HIS A 84 -15.46 8.96 0.56
CA HIS A 84 -15.78 8.11 1.70
C HIS A 84 -17.00 7.23 1.43
N THR A 85 -18.06 7.82 0.87
CA THR A 85 -19.27 7.08 0.48
C THR A 85 -18.98 6.04 -0.59
N ARG A 86 -18.19 6.38 -1.60
CA ARG A 86 -17.83 5.46 -2.69
C ARG A 86 -16.99 4.29 -2.18
N ILE A 87 -15.99 4.55 -1.34
CA ILE A 87 -15.16 3.49 -0.73
C ILE A 87 -16.03 2.52 0.05
N ARG A 88 -16.98 3.02 0.87
CA ARG A 88 -17.91 2.16 1.63
C ARG A 88 -18.85 1.32 0.76
N ARG A 89 -19.14 1.76 -0.46
CA ARG A 89 -19.99 1.01 -1.41
C ARG A 89 -19.20 -0.01 -2.22
N GLU A 90 -17.98 0.34 -2.60
CA GLU A 90 -17.15 -0.44 -3.52
C GLU A 90 -16.28 -1.47 -2.79
N PHE A 91 -15.90 -1.17 -1.54
CA PHE A 91 -15.08 -2.02 -0.68
C PHE A 91 -15.71 -2.22 0.70
N PRO A 92 -16.95 -2.77 0.78
CA PRO A 92 -17.65 -2.96 2.06
C PRO A 92 -16.93 -3.93 3.01
N GLU A 93 -15.99 -4.74 2.52
CA GLU A 93 -15.16 -5.66 3.28
C GLU A 93 -14.00 -4.97 4.04
N LEU A 94 -13.63 -3.75 3.66
CA LEU A 94 -12.59 -2.99 4.36
C LEU A 94 -13.14 -2.36 5.64
N ARG A 95 -12.26 -2.21 6.63
CA ARG A 95 -12.63 -1.48 7.85
C ARG A 95 -12.46 0.01 7.61
N ILE A 96 -13.57 0.71 7.51
CA ILE A 96 -13.61 2.14 7.20
C ILE A 96 -14.18 2.89 8.40
N TYR A 97 -13.44 3.90 8.87
CA TYR A 97 -13.82 4.69 10.03
C TYR A 97 -14.64 5.92 9.64
N ARG A 98 -15.22 6.59 10.65
CA ARG A 98 -15.91 7.86 10.45
C ARG A 98 -14.94 8.95 9.98
N MET A 99 -15.49 9.96 9.32
CA MET A 99 -14.77 11.18 9.01
C MET A 99 -14.60 12.03 10.29
N PHE A 100 -13.44 12.67 10.42
CA PHE A 100 -13.12 13.66 11.43
C PHE A 100 -12.84 14.98 10.73
N ASP A 101 -13.72 15.97 10.90
CA ASP A 101 -13.59 17.27 10.24
C ASP A 101 -12.55 18.19 10.94
N GLU A 102 -12.02 17.79 12.09
CA GLU A 102 -11.01 18.52 12.88
C GLU A 102 -9.75 17.66 13.09
N PRO A 103 -8.58 18.29 13.34
CA PRO A 103 -7.35 17.57 13.71
C PRO A 103 -7.58 16.63 14.91
N VAL A 104 -7.01 15.43 14.83
CA VAL A 104 -7.12 14.42 15.90
C VAL A 104 -5.81 13.65 16.02
N GLY A 105 -5.25 13.56 17.23
CA GLY A 105 -3.98 12.85 17.45
C GLY A 105 -2.84 13.40 16.56
N PRO A 106 -2.13 12.56 15.77
CA PRO A 106 -1.07 13.01 14.88
C PRO A 106 -1.56 13.62 13.55
N HIS A 107 -2.87 13.66 13.33
CA HIS A 107 -3.49 14.10 12.07
C HIS A 107 -3.70 15.63 12.08
N PRO A 108 -2.98 16.40 11.24
CA PRO A 108 -2.95 17.86 11.35
C PRO A 108 -4.14 18.58 10.69
N VAL A 109 -4.95 17.87 9.92
CA VAL A 109 -6.17 18.36 9.23
C VAL A 109 -7.26 17.27 9.30
N GLY A 110 -8.45 17.57 8.76
CA GLY A 110 -9.54 16.59 8.69
C GLY A 110 -9.15 15.35 7.90
N MET A 111 -9.65 14.18 8.32
CA MET A 111 -9.29 12.91 7.73
C MET A 111 -10.33 11.80 7.95
N PHE A 112 -10.16 10.70 7.25
CA PHE A 112 -10.72 9.41 7.62
C PHE A 112 -9.73 8.28 7.33
N GLU A 113 -9.90 7.17 8.05
CA GLU A 113 -9.01 6.01 8.01
C GLU A 113 -9.69 4.81 7.32
N VAL A 114 -8.93 4.07 6.51
CA VAL A 114 -9.31 2.79 5.90
C VAL A 114 -8.23 1.77 6.17
N ASN A 115 -8.57 0.66 6.83
CA ASN A 115 -7.59 -0.41 7.14
C ASN A 115 -7.68 -1.53 6.12
N VAL A 116 -6.50 -2.00 5.72
CA VAL A 116 -6.32 -3.18 4.85
C VAL A 116 -5.58 -4.28 5.61
N PHE A 117 -6.00 -5.51 5.40
CA PHE A 117 -5.63 -6.68 6.21
C PHE A 117 -4.75 -7.66 5.47
N ASP A 118 -4.76 -7.62 4.14
CA ASP A 118 -3.96 -8.53 3.32
C ASP A 118 -3.40 -7.85 2.04
N PRO A 119 -2.40 -8.46 1.39
CA PRO A 119 -1.78 -7.92 0.19
C PRO A 119 -2.73 -7.70 -0.99
N LYS A 120 -3.80 -8.49 -1.12
CA LYS A 120 -4.78 -8.35 -2.20
C LYS A 120 -5.63 -7.11 -1.98
N GLN A 121 -6.08 -6.89 -0.75
CA GLN A 121 -6.78 -5.66 -0.36
C GLN A 121 -5.90 -4.43 -0.59
N PHE A 122 -4.63 -4.48 -0.15
CA PHE A 122 -3.69 -3.37 -0.37
C PHE A 122 -3.53 -3.07 -1.87
N GLY A 123 -3.22 -4.08 -2.68
CA GLY A 123 -3.02 -3.92 -4.12
C GLY A 123 -4.25 -3.40 -4.85
N ALA A 124 -5.44 -3.90 -4.52
CA ALA A 124 -6.70 -3.45 -5.10
C ALA A 124 -7.04 -2.01 -4.68
N PHE A 125 -7.00 -1.74 -3.38
CA PHE A 125 -7.46 -0.47 -2.83
C PHE A 125 -6.51 0.68 -3.13
N VAL A 126 -5.19 0.51 -2.97
CA VAL A 126 -4.23 1.60 -3.21
C VAL A 126 -4.21 2.00 -4.68
N GLY A 127 -4.19 1.01 -5.60
CA GLY A 127 -4.25 1.28 -7.04
C GLY A 127 -5.53 2.01 -7.44
N TRP A 128 -6.67 1.60 -6.88
CA TRP A 128 -7.95 2.28 -7.08
C TRP A 128 -7.95 3.70 -6.48
N LEU A 129 -7.41 3.88 -5.28
CA LEU A 129 -7.39 5.15 -4.57
C LEU A 129 -6.56 6.20 -5.31
N VAL A 130 -5.40 5.81 -5.88
CA VAL A 130 -4.55 6.70 -6.69
C VAL A 130 -5.35 7.37 -7.82
N VAL A 131 -6.27 6.64 -8.45
CA VAL A 131 -7.09 7.16 -9.56
C VAL A 131 -8.27 7.99 -9.04
N ASN A 132 -8.88 7.59 -7.91
CA ASN A 132 -10.17 8.11 -7.49
C ASN A 132 -10.09 9.17 -6.36
N ARG A 133 -8.94 9.36 -5.71
CA ARG A 133 -8.80 10.30 -4.58
C ARG A 133 -8.82 11.79 -4.94
N GLY A 134 -8.78 12.12 -6.23
CA GLY A 134 -8.76 13.50 -6.70
C GLY A 134 -7.63 14.31 -6.03
N PRO A 135 -7.91 15.49 -5.47
CA PRO A 135 -6.89 16.34 -4.86
C PRO A 135 -6.45 15.87 -3.46
N LEU A 136 -7.16 14.92 -2.83
CA LEU A 136 -6.96 14.58 -1.42
C LEU A 136 -5.68 13.79 -1.20
N SER A 137 -4.84 14.20 -0.26
CA SER A 137 -3.63 13.46 0.12
C SER A 137 -3.98 12.17 0.86
N ALA A 138 -3.19 11.11 0.67
CA ALA A 138 -3.29 9.86 1.41
C ALA A 138 -1.91 9.52 2.01
N LEU A 139 -1.89 9.18 3.30
CA LEU A 139 -0.72 8.65 4.02
C LEU A 139 -0.96 7.17 4.32
#